data_AF-A0A3D0MD06-F1
#
_entry.id   AF-A0A3D0MD06-F1
#
_cell.length_a   1.000
_cell.length_b   1.000
_cell.length_c   1.000
_cell.angle_alpha   90.00
_cell.angle_beta   90.00
_cell.angle_gamma   90.00
#
_symmetry.space_group_name_H-M   'P 1'
#
loop_
_entity.id
_entity.type
_entity.pdbx_description
1 polymer ?
#
loop_
_entity_poly.entity_id
_entity_poly.type
_entity_poly.pdbx_seq_one_letter_code
_entity_poly.pdbx_strand_id
1 'polypeptide(L)'
;RRYDSLPDSHRLFSRLGQLDLPLYLDTWDGYPAARERFYQRCSAAGASDLIVLTGDSHAFWANELFNDSGRRMGVELGTAGITSPGDFEDYGPDGAAAFDRLVAEHNREVTWTDCTHRGFVKLVLTPDSATADYVVVDNVRSRQYGSSVLRSVDIVRRDGSLAFS
;
A
#
# COMPACT_ATOMS: atom_id res chain seq x y z
N ARG A 1 -0.93 18.91 -24.79
CA ARG A 1 0.53 19.16 -24.91
C ARG A 1 1.38 18.65 -23.74
N ARG A 2 0.91 18.60 -22.47
CA ARG A 2 1.75 18.08 -21.35
C ARG A 2 1.57 16.58 -21.03
N TYR A 3 0.62 15.90 -21.67
CA TYR A 3 0.26 14.51 -21.38
C TYR A 3 0.26 13.59 -22.61
N ASP A 4 0.65 14.10 -23.78
CA ASP A 4 0.67 13.33 -25.03
C ASP A 4 1.81 12.28 -25.05
N SER A 5 2.69 12.29 -24.05
CA SER A 5 3.78 11.33 -23.84
C SER A 5 3.52 10.32 -22.72
N LEU A 6 2.35 10.36 -22.07
CA LEU A 6 2.00 9.39 -21.04
C LEU A 6 1.41 8.12 -21.65
N PRO A 7 1.52 6.96 -20.98
CA PRO A 7 0.82 5.75 -21.38
C PRO A 7 -0.69 5.96 -21.57
N ASP A 8 -1.30 5.16 -22.45
CA ASP A 8 -2.74 5.23 -22.74
C ASP A 8 -3.61 5.04 -21.49
N SER A 9 -3.11 4.28 -20.51
CA SER A 9 -3.78 4.05 -19.23
C SER A 9 -3.99 5.32 -18.40
N HIS A 10 -3.28 6.44 -18.67
CA HIS A 10 -3.43 7.66 -17.88
C HIS A 10 -4.84 8.24 -17.98
N ARG A 11 -5.49 8.09 -19.16
CA ARG A 11 -6.85 8.57 -19.38
C ARG A 11 -7.85 7.81 -18.54
N LEU A 12 -7.64 6.49 -18.40
CA LEU A 12 -8.45 5.64 -17.55
C LEU A 12 -8.30 6.03 -16.08
N PHE A 13 -7.07 6.07 -15.56
CA PHE A 13 -6.82 6.41 -14.16
C PHE A 13 -7.29 7.82 -13.81
N SER A 14 -7.09 8.79 -14.69
CA SER A 14 -7.62 10.16 -14.50
C SER A 14 -9.15 10.19 -14.40
N ARG A 15 -9.84 9.37 -15.22
CA ARG A 15 -11.31 9.24 -15.17
C ARG A 15 -11.78 8.56 -13.89
N LEU A 16 -11.11 7.48 -13.49
CA LEU A 16 -11.43 6.76 -12.24
C LEU A 16 -11.30 7.69 -11.04
N GLY A 17 -10.19 8.44 -10.94
CA GLY A 17 -9.97 9.41 -9.87
C GLY A 17 -11.02 10.53 -9.85
N GLN A 18 -11.43 11.06 -11.02
CA GLN A 18 -12.50 12.08 -11.09
C GLN A 18 -13.87 11.58 -10.61
N LEU A 19 -14.10 10.27 -10.69
CA LEU A 19 -15.35 9.63 -10.30
C LEU A 19 -15.28 8.97 -8.93
N ASP A 20 -14.14 9.10 -8.23
CA ASP A 20 -13.86 8.43 -6.96
C ASP A 20 -14.09 6.91 -7.02
N LEU A 21 -13.64 6.29 -8.12
CA LEU A 21 -13.79 4.86 -8.38
C LEU A 21 -12.50 4.09 -8.03
N PRO A 22 -12.61 2.81 -7.60
CA PRO A 22 -11.46 1.95 -7.36
C PRO A 22 -10.47 1.92 -8.52
N LEU A 23 -9.17 1.96 -8.19
CA LEU A 23 -8.08 1.80 -9.15
C LEU A 23 -8.01 0.37 -9.70
N TYR A 24 -8.30 -0.61 -8.84
CA TYR A 24 -8.24 -2.04 -9.16
C TYR A 24 -9.56 -2.71 -8.77
N LEU A 25 -10.08 -3.56 -9.65
CA LEU A 25 -11.25 -4.40 -9.35
C LEU A 25 -10.85 -5.79 -8.83
N ASP A 26 -9.57 -6.15 -8.95
CA ASP A 26 -9.02 -7.42 -8.46
C ASP A 26 -8.38 -7.32 -7.07
N THR A 27 -8.57 -6.18 -6.39
CA THR A 27 -8.17 -5.97 -4.98
C THR A 27 -9.40 -5.90 -4.09
N TRP A 28 -9.21 -5.73 -2.78
CA TRP A 28 -10.31 -5.60 -1.82
C TRP A 28 -11.31 -4.48 -2.15
N ASP A 29 -10.91 -3.45 -2.90
CA ASP A 29 -11.81 -2.38 -3.35
C ASP A 29 -12.86 -2.87 -4.37
N GLY A 30 -12.59 -3.96 -5.08
CA GLY A 30 -13.57 -4.65 -5.92
C GLY A 30 -14.58 -5.50 -5.14
N TYR A 31 -14.34 -5.75 -3.84
CA TYR A 31 -15.13 -6.67 -3.02
C TYR A 31 -15.52 -6.10 -1.64
N PRO A 32 -16.14 -4.89 -1.57
CA PRO A 32 -16.42 -4.22 -0.29
C PRO A 32 -17.30 -5.04 0.65
N ALA A 33 -18.31 -5.73 0.11
CA ALA A 33 -19.17 -6.60 0.92
C ALA A 33 -18.41 -7.81 1.53
N ALA A 34 -17.37 -8.30 0.86
CA ALA A 34 -16.52 -9.36 1.41
C ALA A 34 -15.56 -8.81 2.48
N ARG A 35 -14.95 -7.64 2.23
CA ARG A 35 -14.09 -6.92 3.18
C ARG A 35 -14.83 -6.66 4.50
N GLU A 36 -16.04 -6.14 4.43
CA GLU A 36 -16.82 -5.83 5.62
C GLU A 36 -17.24 -7.09 6.39
N ARG A 37 -17.63 -8.17 5.70
CA ARG A 37 -17.87 -9.48 6.35
C ARG A 37 -16.63 -10.02 7.05
N PHE A 38 -15.44 -9.80 6.48
CA PHE A 38 -14.17 -10.18 7.11
C PHE A 38 -13.95 -9.38 8.40
N TYR A 39 -14.07 -8.05 8.36
CA TYR A 39 -13.93 -7.20 9.56
C TYR A 39 -14.95 -7.51 10.65
N GLN A 40 -16.19 -7.84 10.29
CA GLN A 40 -17.22 -8.27 11.25
C GLN A 40 -16.82 -9.56 11.96
N ARG A 41 -16.27 -10.54 11.23
CA ARG A 41 -15.79 -11.80 11.82
C ARG A 41 -14.58 -11.58 12.74
N CYS A 42 -13.62 -10.75 12.34
CA CYS A 42 -12.49 -10.38 13.19
C CYS A 42 -12.98 -9.70 14.49
N SER A 43 -13.87 -8.72 14.36
CA SER A 43 -14.45 -8.00 15.51
C SER A 43 -15.21 -8.94 16.45
N ALA A 44 -16.00 -9.87 15.91
CA ALA A 44 -16.72 -10.87 16.70
C ALA A 44 -15.78 -11.83 17.45
N ALA A 45 -14.57 -12.04 16.94
CA ALA A 45 -13.50 -12.80 17.60
C ALA A 45 -12.65 -11.95 18.57
N GLY A 46 -12.96 -10.66 18.73
CA GLY A 46 -12.20 -9.74 19.58
C GLY A 46 -10.92 -9.18 18.93
N ALA A 47 -10.73 -9.38 17.61
CA ALA A 47 -9.59 -8.87 16.86
C ALA A 47 -9.97 -7.58 16.12
N SER A 48 -9.51 -6.43 16.62
CA SER A 48 -9.64 -5.13 15.93
C SER A 48 -8.30 -4.42 15.74
N ASP A 49 -7.19 -5.13 15.93
CA ASP A 49 -5.81 -4.68 15.89
C ASP A 49 -5.02 -5.47 14.83
N LEU A 50 -5.57 -5.56 13.62
CA LEU A 50 -5.04 -6.40 12.56
C LEU A 50 -3.71 -5.84 12.01
N ILE A 51 -2.78 -6.73 11.68
CA ILE A 51 -1.69 -6.45 10.76
C ILE A 51 -1.93 -7.32 9.53
N VAL A 52 -2.25 -6.68 8.41
CA VAL A 52 -2.50 -7.36 7.13
C VAL A 52 -1.24 -7.27 6.28
N LEU A 53 -0.75 -8.39 5.76
CA LEU A 53 0.42 -8.44 4.87
C LEU A 53 -0.06 -8.72 3.45
N THR A 54 0.30 -7.84 2.51
CA THR A 54 -0.16 -7.92 1.12
C THR A 54 0.99 -7.75 0.13
N GLY A 55 0.70 -8.03 -1.14
CA GLY A 55 1.61 -7.93 -2.28
C GLY A 55 0.80 -7.72 -3.56
N ASP A 56 1.14 -8.44 -4.63
CA ASP A 56 0.46 -8.43 -5.95
C ASP A 56 0.62 -7.12 -6.75
N SER A 57 0.30 -5.96 -6.16
CA SER A 57 0.38 -4.63 -6.80
C SER A 57 1.78 -4.15 -7.22
N HIS A 58 2.82 -4.91 -6.85
CA HIS A 58 4.22 -4.57 -7.06
C HIS A 58 4.68 -3.19 -6.52
N ALA A 59 3.94 -2.62 -5.56
CA ALA A 59 4.29 -1.37 -4.88
C ALA A 59 4.31 -1.56 -3.36
N PHE A 60 5.09 -0.75 -2.66
CA PHE A 60 5.00 -0.66 -1.22
C PHE A 60 3.76 0.12 -0.79
N TRP A 61 3.10 -0.33 0.27
CA TRP A 61 1.93 0.33 0.85
C TRP A 61 1.99 0.32 2.37
N ALA A 62 1.65 1.45 2.99
CA ALA A 62 1.38 1.57 4.41
C ALA A 62 -0.02 2.14 4.60
N ASN A 63 -1.00 1.27 4.89
CA ASN A 63 -2.40 1.68 4.98
C ASN A 63 -2.95 1.54 6.41
N GLU A 64 -3.73 2.52 6.85
CA GLU A 64 -4.58 2.44 8.04
C GLU A 64 -5.96 1.94 7.64
N LEU A 65 -6.40 0.83 8.22
CA LEU A 65 -7.61 0.12 7.80
C LEU A 65 -8.84 0.57 8.60
N PHE A 66 -9.94 0.85 7.91
CA PHE A 66 -11.22 1.18 8.53
C PHE A 66 -12.36 0.32 7.97
N ASN A 67 -13.33 0.00 8.83
CA ASN A 67 -14.59 -0.59 8.37
C ASN A 67 -15.54 0.49 7.83
N ASP A 68 -16.70 0.09 7.29
CA ASP A 68 -17.67 1.03 6.70
C ASP A 68 -18.23 2.08 7.69
N SER A 69 -18.20 1.79 9.00
CA SER A 69 -18.58 2.75 10.05
C SER A 69 -17.47 3.74 10.42
N GLY A 70 -16.30 3.64 9.80
CA GLY A 70 -15.11 4.44 10.13
C GLY A 70 -14.37 3.96 11.38
N ARG A 71 -14.67 2.76 11.88
CA ARG A 71 -13.93 2.15 12.99
C ARG A 71 -12.61 1.58 12.47
N ARG A 72 -11.53 1.90 13.16
CA ARG A 72 -10.18 1.38 12.87
C ARG A 72 -10.12 -0.14 13.07
N MET A 73 -9.56 -0.84 12.09
CA MET A 73 -9.42 -2.29 12.05
C MET A 73 -7.96 -2.74 12.11
N GLY A 74 -7.00 -1.83 11.98
CA GLY A 74 -5.58 -2.10 12.11
C GLY A 74 -4.77 -1.41 11.02
N VAL A 75 -3.70 -2.05 10.57
CA VAL A 75 -2.81 -1.56 9.52
C VAL A 75 -2.56 -2.65 8.46
N GLU A 76 -2.21 -2.20 7.26
CA GLU A 76 -1.73 -3.05 6.17
C GLU A 76 -0.31 -2.64 5.76
N LEU A 77 0.51 -3.66 5.52
CA LEU A 77 1.85 -3.55 4.97
C LEU A 77 1.88 -4.26 3.60
N GLY A 78 1.82 -3.48 2.53
CA GLY A 78 1.95 -3.97 1.16
C GLY A 78 3.42 -4.00 0.75
N THR A 79 3.86 -5.13 0.19
CA THR A 79 5.22 -5.29 -0.33
C THR A 79 5.29 -5.03 -1.84
N ALA A 80 6.38 -4.38 -2.25
CA ALA A 80 6.72 -4.27 -3.66
C ALA A 80 7.05 -5.64 -4.28
N GLY A 81 7.17 -5.66 -5.60
CA GLY A 81 7.69 -6.82 -6.32
C GLY A 81 9.18 -7.03 -5.99
N ILE A 82 9.60 -8.28 -5.82
CA ILE A 82 11.04 -8.61 -5.71
C ILE A 82 11.74 -8.29 -7.04
N THR A 83 11.13 -8.66 -8.17
CA THR A 83 11.69 -8.44 -9.51
C THR A 83 10.71 -7.79 -10.49
N SER A 84 9.41 -7.96 -10.30
CA SER A 84 8.37 -7.36 -11.15
C SER A 84 8.47 -5.84 -11.19
N PRO A 85 8.14 -5.20 -12.33
CA PRO A 85 8.00 -3.75 -12.39
C PRO A 85 6.78 -3.28 -11.59
N GLY A 86 6.87 -2.07 -11.04
CA GLY A 86 5.73 -1.40 -10.41
C GLY A 86 4.71 -0.96 -11.48
N ASP A 87 3.44 -0.90 -11.11
CA ASP A 87 2.32 -0.65 -12.03
C ASP A 87 2.44 0.67 -12.83
N PHE A 88 3.17 1.65 -12.31
CA PHE A 88 3.34 2.97 -12.92
C PHE A 88 4.76 3.26 -13.42
N GLU A 89 5.66 2.25 -13.46
CA GLU A 89 7.04 2.43 -13.91
C GLU A 89 7.13 3.00 -15.34
N ASP A 90 6.18 2.63 -16.22
CA ASP A 90 6.10 3.12 -17.61
C ASP A 90 5.75 4.61 -17.74
N TYR A 91 5.33 5.27 -16.65
CA TYR A 91 5.10 6.72 -16.60
C TYR A 91 6.39 7.51 -16.37
N GLY A 92 7.51 6.81 -16.18
CA GLY A 92 8.78 7.39 -15.77
C GLY A 92 8.78 7.79 -14.28
N PRO A 93 9.96 8.13 -13.73
CA PRO A 93 10.13 8.34 -12.29
C PRO A 93 9.25 9.48 -11.75
N ASP A 94 9.14 10.59 -12.49
CA ASP A 94 8.32 11.73 -12.08
C ASP A 94 6.82 11.41 -12.11
N GLY A 95 6.39 10.60 -13.08
CA GLY A 95 4.98 10.20 -13.22
C GLY A 95 4.56 9.21 -12.14
N ALA A 96 5.39 8.20 -11.88
CA ALA A 96 5.19 7.24 -10.80
C ALA A 96 5.16 7.92 -9.42
N ALA A 97 6.14 8.80 -9.13
CA ALA A 97 6.15 9.56 -7.89
C ALA A 97 4.95 10.51 -7.74
N ALA A 98 4.46 11.09 -8.84
CA ALA A 98 3.24 11.89 -8.83
C ALA A 98 2.00 11.04 -8.53
N PHE A 99 1.93 9.81 -9.04
CA PHE A 99 0.85 8.88 -8.76
C PHE A 99 0.83 8.50 -7.27
N ASP A 100 1.97 8.08 -6.72
CA ASP A 100 2.11 7.72 -5.30
C ASP A 100 1.62 8.85 -4.39
N ARG A 101 2.05 10.08 -4.67
CA ARG A 101 1.61 11.27 -3.92
C ARG A 101 0.09 11.48 -4.04
N LEU A 102 -0.45 11.44 -5.26
CA LEU A 102 -1.87 11.72 -5.48
C LEU A 102 -2.77 10.68 -4.81
N VAL A 103 -2.38 9.39 -4.83
CA VAL A 103 -3.13 8.33 -4.15
C VAL A 103 -3.13 8.55 -2.65
N ALA A 104 -1.98 8.84 -2.04
CA ALA A 104 -1.89 9.12 -0.60
C ALA A 104 -2.65 10.40 -0.19
N GLU A 105 -2.71 11.42 -1.06
CA GLU A 105 -3.48 12.65 -0.80
C GLU A 105 -5.00 12.45 -0.88
N HIS A 106 -5.48 11.55 -1.74
CA HIS A 106 -6.92 11.35 -1.98
C HIS A 106 -7.53 10.22 -1.16
N ASN A 107 -6.74 9.19 -0.81
CA ASN A 107 -7.23 8.05 -0.06
C ASN A 107 -6.82 8.16 1.41
N ARG A 108 -7.81 8.35 2.30
CA ARG A 108 -7.61 8.47 3.75
C ARG A 108 -6.85 7.28 4.36
N GLU A 109 -7.00 6.09 3.80
CA GLU A 109 -6.36 4.89 4.34
C GLU A 109 -4.87 4.85 3.98
N VAL A 110 -4.45 5.45 2.86
CA VAL A 110 -3.07 5.35 2.37
C VAL A 110 -2.19 6.41 3.04
N THR A 111 -1.40 6.00 4.02
CA THR A 111 -0.45 6.91 4.70
C THR A 111 0.84 7.10 3.91
N TRP A 112 1.22 6.09 3.13
CA TRP A 112 2.37 6.13 2.24
C TRP A 112 2.32 4.99 1.21
N THR A 113 2.88 5.26 0.03
CA THR A 113 3.12 4.25 -0.99
C THR A 113 4.38 4.59 -1.80
N ASP A 114 4.99 3.56 -2.40
CA ASP A 114 6.09 3.69 -3.35
C ASP A 114 5.99 2.59 -4.42
N CYS A 115 5.73 2.98 -5.66
CA CYS A 115 5.71 2.06 -6.81
C CYS A 115 6.98 2.14 -7.67
N THR A 116 7.99 2.89 -7.23
CA THR A 116 9.23 3.16 -7.99
C THR A 116 10.36 2.20 -7.65
N HIS A 117 10.29 1.56 -6.48
CA HIS A 117 11.29 0.64 -5.98
C HIS A 117 10.83 -0.81 -5.97
N ARG A 118 11.82 -1.71 -6.03
CA ARG A 118 11.66 -3.15 -5.82
C ARG A 118 12.21 -3.52 -4.44
N GLY A 119 11.68 -4.57 -3.83
CA GLY A 119 12.19 -5.04 -2.56
C GLY A 119 11.16 -5.79 -1.73
N PHE A 120 11.30 -5.71 -0.40
CA PHE A 120 10.48 -6.47 0.54
C PHE A 120 10.22 -5.70 1.84
N VAL A 121 9.20 -6.10 2.58
CA VAL A 121 8.95 -5.61 3.95
C VAL A 121 9.54 -6.57 4.97
N LYS A 122 10.36 -6.06 5.88
CA LYS A 122 10.83 -6.77 7.06
C LYS A 122 10.01 -6.31 8.27
N LEU A 123 9.07 -7.15 8.69
CA LEU A 123 8.28 -6.94 9.91
C LEU A 123 8.96 -7.64 11.10
N VAL A 124 9.21 -6.88 12.17
CA VAL A 124 9.70 -7.40 13.45
C VAL A 124 8.59 -7.24 14.48
N LEU A 125 8.14 -8.37 15.04
CA LEU A 125 7.13 -8.40 16.10
C LEU A 125 7.77 -8.91 17.39
N THR A 126 7.49 -8.22 18.49
CA THR A 126 7.76 -8.66 19.84
C THR A 126 6.45 -8.62 20.64
N PRO A 127 6.41 -9.15 21.88
CA PRO A 127 5.23 -9.00 22.73
C PRO A 127 4.79 -7.54 22.95
N ASP A 128 5.75 -6.60 22.91
CA ASP A 128 5.53 -5.20 23.31
C ASP A 128 5.70 -4.20 22.15
N SER A 129 6.15 -4.63 20.97
CA SER A 129 6.43 -3.75 19.84
C SER A 129 6.25 -4.40 18.48
N ALA A 130 5.98 -3.57 17.48
CA ALA A 130 5.96 -3.95 16.08
C ALA A 130 6.61 -2.84 15.24
N THR A 131 7.57 -3.21 14.39
CA THR A 131 8.26 -2.26 13.49
C THR A 131 8.35 -2.89 12.10
N ALA A 132 8.08 -2.09 11.07
CA ALA A 132 8.17 -2.53 9.67
C ALA A 132 9.21 -1.68 8.93
N ASP A 133 10.23 -2.36 8.37
CA ASP A 133 11.21 -1.78 7.47
C ASP A 133 10.83 -2.11 6.02
N TYR A 134 10.66 -1.09 5.18
CA TYR A 134 10.52 -1.21 3.74
C TYR A 134 11.93 -1.20 3.13
N VAL A 135 12.41 -2.38 2.73
CA VAL A 135 13.77 -2.59 2.25
C VAL A 135 13.77 -2.63 0.74
N VAL A 136 14.58 -1.77 0.12
CA VAL A 136 14.73 -1.69 -1.33
C VAL A 136 15.95 -2.47 -1.81
N VAL A 137 15.90 -2.97 -3.04
CA VAL A 137 17.03 -3.52 -3.78
C VAL A 137 17.31 -2.69 -5.02
N ASP A 138 18.57 -2.35 -5.26
CA ASP A 138 18.95 -1.43 -6.35
C ASP A 138 19.08 -2.10 -7.73
N ASN A 139 19.19 -3.43 -7.77
CA ASN A 139 19.41 -4.18 -9.00
C ASN A 139 18.83 -5.59 -8.92
N VAL A 140 17.92 -5.90 -9.84
CA VAL A 140 17.28 -7.22 -9.96
C VAL A 140 17.72 -8.00 -11.19
N ARG A 141 18.62 -7.42 -12.00
CA ARG A 141 19.17 -8.02 -13.23
C ARG A 141 20.55 -8.65 -13.00
N SER A 142 21.13 -8.46 -11.82
CA SER A 142 22.45 -8.96 -11.43
C SER A 142 22.40 -9.66 -10.08
N ARG A 143 23.33 -10.59 -9.85
CA ARG A 143 23.58 -11.15 -8.51
C ARG A 143 24.33 -10.20 -7.59
N GLN A 144 24.90 -9.13 -8.15
CA GLN A 144 25.50 -8.03 -7.39
C GLN A 144 24.44 -6.93 -7.27
N TYR A 145 23.92 -6.76 -6.06
CA TYR A 145 22.93 -5.76 -5.72
C TYR A 145 23.20 -5.23 -4.30
N GLY A 146 22.85 -3.97 -4.07
CA GLY A 146 22.75 -3.36 -2.77
C GLY A 146 21.33 -3.45 -2.21
N SER A 147 21.21 -3.38 -0.89
CA SER A 147 19.92 -3.17 -0.23
C SER A 147 20.03 -2.12 0.85
N SER A 148 18.96 -1.37 1.06
CA SER A 148 18.86 -0.34 2.09
C SER A 148 17.43 -0.22 2.60
N VAL A 149 17.26 0.32 3.80
CA VAL A 149 15.94 0.66 4.33
C VAL A 149 15.52 1.99 3.70
N LEU A 150 14.44 1.97 2.93
CA LEU A 150 13.83 3.17 2.36
C LEU A 150 12.97 3.88 3.39
N ARG A 151 12.20 3.11 4.16
CA ARG A 151 11.31 3.62 5.21
C ARG A 151 11.25 2.65 6.37
N SER A 152 11.18 3.16 7.59
CA SER A 152 10.88 2.38 8.79
C SER A 152 9.69 3.03 9.49
N VAL A 153 8.74 2.23 9.96
CA VAL A 153 7.55 2.68 10.70
C VAL A 153 7.35 1.83 11.93
N ASP A 154 7.04 2.48 13.04
CA ASP A 154 6.58 1.80 14.25
C ASP A 154 5.06 1.63 14.19
N ILE A 155 4.58 0.48 14.64
CA ILE A 155 3.17 0.13 14.71
C ILE A 155 2.78 0.10 16.18
N VAL A 156 1.91 1.04 16.57
CA VAL A 156 1.54 1.28 17.96
C VAL A 156 0.06 1.05 18.19
N ARG A 157 -0.32 0.72 19.42
CA ARG A 157 -1.74 0.69 19.80
C ARG A 157 -2.30 2.11 19.91
N ARG A 158 -3.38 2.40 19.20
CA ARG A 158 -4.11 3.68 19.22
C ARG A 158 -5.61 3.41 19.13
N ASP A 159 -6.39 4.01 20.03
CA ASP A 159 -7.87 3.95 20.05
C ASP A 159 -8.45 2.52 19.97
N GLY A 160 -7.82 1.55 20.65
CA GLY A 160 -8.28 0.16 20.66
C GLY A 160 -7.94 -0.66 19.40
N SER A 161 -7.03 -0.16 18.56
CA SER A 161 -6.54 -0.81 17.34
C SER A 161 -5.05 -0.48 17.13
N LEU A 162 -4.51 -0.72 15.93
CA LEU A 162 -3.13 -0.39 15.53
C LEU A 162 -3.10 0.79 14.57
N ALA A 163 -2.06 1.61 14.67
CA ALA A 163 -1.77 2.73 13.78
C ALA A 163 -0.26 2.88 13.60
N PHE A 164 0.15 3.61 12.56
CA PHE A 164 1.55 4.01 12.40
C PHE A 164 1.90 5.19 13.32
N SER A 165 3.17 5.24 13.74
CA SER A 165 3.76 6.35 14.50
C SER A 165 4.94 6.98 13.80
#